data_AF-A0AAV2YR32-F1
#
_entry.id   AF-A0AAV2YR32-F1
#
_cell.length_a   1.000
_cell.length_b   1.000
_cell.length_c   1.000
_cell.angle_alpha   90.00
_cell.angle_beta   90.00
_cell.angle_gamma   90.00
#
_symmetry.space_group_name_H-M   'P 1'
#
loop_
_entity.id
_entity.type
_entity.pdbx_description
1 polymer ?
#
loop_
_entity_poly.entity_id
_entity_poly.type
_entity_poly.pdbx_seq_one_letter_code
_entity_poly.pdbx_strand_id
1 'polypeptide(L)'
;ENKPATGLAAIIEADNSKVAHKVYHWTSVGLMALLPTAFVLSPSPLAVPVDLALGVAIPVHAHIGINNVISDYVPQHLRTLARLGMLGVTGVMFLGFLRVNIEGEGITETIKTVWRESPNKKQE
;
A
#
# COMPACT_ATOMS: atom_id res chain seq x y z
N GLU A 1 29.96 -9.80 -0.47
CA GLU A 1 29.50 -9.07 0.72
C GLU A 1 28.26 -8.28 0.33
N ASN A 2 27.10 -8.58 0.92
CA ASN A 2 25.83 -7.92 0.57
C ASN A 2 25.86 -6.48 1.10
N LYS A 3 26.38 -5.57 0.28
CA LYS A 3 26.31 -4.13 0.58
C LYS A 3 24.85 -3.70 0.53
N PRO A 4 24.41 -2.82 1.45
CA PRO A 4 23.05 -2.30 1.42
C PRO A 4 22.83 -1.53 0.12
N ALA A 5 21.67 -1.74 -0.51
CA ALA A 5 21.26 -1.03 -1.69
C ALA A 5 21.07 0.46 -1.39
N THR A 6 21.46 1.32 -2.34
CA THR A 6 21.38 2.78 -2.24
C THR A 6 20.82 3.39 -3.52
N GLY A 7 20.26 4.60 -3.44
CA GLY A 7 19.69 5.29 -4.61
C GLY A 7 18.51 4.53 -5.20
N LEU A 8 18.43 4.45 -6.53
CA LEU A 8 17.34 3.75 -7.23
C LEU A 8 17.32 2.23 -6.95
N ALA A 9 18.49 1.63 -6.72
CA ALA A 9 18.57 0.22 -6.33
C ALA A 9 17.88 -0.05 -4.99
N ALA A 10 17.84 0.92 -4.09
CA ALA A 10 17.14 0.81 -2.80
C ALA A 10 15.61 0.78 -2.94
N ILE A 11 15.07 1.21 -4.09
CA ILE A 11 13.64 1.11 -4.40
C ILE A 11 13.34 -0.28 -4.95
N ILE A 12 14.17 -0.78 -5.88
CA ILE A 12 13.98 -2.10 -6.49
C ILE A 12 14.27 -3.22 -5.49
N GLU A 13 15.34 -3.11 -4.71
CA GLU A 13 15.76 -4.07 -3.68
C GLU A 13 15.40 -3.55 -2.28
N ALA A 14 14.12 -3.27 -2.08
CA ALA A 14 13.64 -2.60 -0.87
C ALA A 14 13.92 -3.39 0.42
N ASP A 15 14.07 -4.71 0.34
CA ASP A 15 14.45 -5.58 1.46
C ASP A 15 15.94 -5.47 1.84
N ASN A 16 16.79 -4.94 0.94
CA ASN A 16 18.23 -4.76 1.18
C ASN A 16 18.62 -3.29 1.42
N SER A 17 17.72 -2.46 1.94
CA SER A 17 17.98 -1.03 2.21
C SER A 17 17.66 -0.65 3.66
N LYS A 18 18.63 -0.03 4.35
CA LYS A 18 18.44 0.47 5.73
C LYS A 18 17.33 1.52 5.81
N VAL A 19 17.22 2.37 4.79
CA VAL A 19 16.19 3.41 4.73
C VAL A 19 14.82 2.77 4.53
N ALA A 20 14.71 1.81 3.62
CA ALA A 20 13.46 1.10 3.36
C ALA A 20 12.97 0.35 4.60
N HIS A 21 13.85 -0.33 5.35
CA HIS A 21 13.49 -0.95 6.64
C HIS A 21 12.93 0.05 7.65
N LYS A 22 13.53 1.24 7.74
CA LYS A 22 13.02 2.31 8.62
C LYS A 22 11.65 2.79 8.15
N VAL A 23 11.48 3.00 6.84
CA VAL A 23 10.18 3.37 6.24
C VAL A 23 9.13 2.30 6.51
N TYR A 24 9.47 1.02 6.38
CA TYR A 24 8.56 -0.09 6.66
C TYR A 24 8.06 -0.10 8.10
N HIS A 25 8.93 0.20 9.07
CA HIS A 25 8.53 0.36 10.45
C HIS A 25 7.57 1.55 10.64
N TRP A 26 7.89 2.70 10.06
CA TRP A 26 7.02 3.88 10.12
C TRP A 26 5.66 3.65 9.46
N THR A 27 5.60 2.97 8.32
CA THR A 27 4.33 2.63 7.68
C THR A 27 3.56 1.59 8.49
N SER A 28 4.22 0.65 9.17
CA SER A 28 3.54 -0.30 10.08
C SER A 28 2.84 0.42 11.23
N VAL A 29 3.55 1.32 11.92
CA VAL A 29 3.01 2.13 13.01
C VAL A 29 1.94 3.11 12.49
N GLY A 30 2.19 3.71 11.33
CA GLY A 30 1.24 4.60 10.67
C GLY A 30 -0.06 3.88 10.33
N LEU A 31 -0.01 2.71 9.68
CA LEU A 31 -1.20 1.93 9.32
C LEU A 31 -2.00 1.48 10.54
N MET A 32 -1.32 1.15 11.64
CA MET A 32 -1.96 0.81 12.92
C MET A 32 -2.88 1.95 13.41
N ALA A 33 -2.48 3.21 13.22
CA ALA A 33 -3.30 4.37 13.59
C ALA A 33 -4.28 4.79 12.48
N LEU A 34 -3.84 4.79 11.23
CA LEU A 34 -4.61 5.29 10.09
C LEU A 34 -5.85 4.43 9.80
N LEU A 35 -5.75 3.10 9.87
CA LEU A 35 -6.88 2.21 9.58
C LEU A 35 -8.09 2.43 10.50
N PRO A 36 -7.97 2.37 11.85
CA PRO A 36 -9.11 2.64 12.73
C PRO A 36 -9.59 4.09 12.60
N THR A 37 -8.67 5.05 12.44
CA THR A 37 -9.03 6.46 12.26
C THR A 37 -9.88 6.67 11.01
N ALA A 38 -9.50 6.07 9.88
CA ALA A 38 -10.25 6.17 8.64
C ALA A 38 -11.65 5.58 8.80
N PHE A 39 -11.75 4.42 9.46
CA PHE A 39 -13.03 3.74 9.67
C PHE A 39 -14.02 4.57 10.51
N VAL A 40 -13.51 5.25 11.54
CA VAL A 40 -14.29 6.16 12.40
C VAL A 40 -14.72 7.42 11.67
N LEU A 41 -13.84 8.01 10.85
CA LEU A 41 -14.13 9.27 10.17
C LEU A 41 -15.04 9.10 8.96
N SER A 42 -14.94 8.00 8.21
CA SER A 42 -15.76 7.79 7.01
C SER A 42 -17.25 7.57 7.37
N PRO A 43 -18.23 8.20 6.67
CA PRO A 43 -18.12 8.94 5.40
C PRO A 43 -18.03 10.47 5.56
N SER A 44 -17.17 10.99 6.44
CA SER A 44 -16.93 12.42 6.59
C SER A 44 -15.85 12.94 5.62
N PRO A 45 -15.92 14.20 5.16
CA PRO A 45 -14.79 14.87 4.49
C PRO A 45 -13.49 14.86 5.30
N LEU A 46 -13.56 14.70 6.63
CA LEU A 46 -12.37 14.55 7.48
C LEU A 46 -11.58 13.26 7.19
N ALA A 47 -12.20 12.26 6.54
CA ALA A 47 -11.52 11.03 6.13
C ALA A 47 -10.59 11.23 4.92
N VAL A 48 -10.80 12.25 4.08
CA VAL A 48 -10.02 12.49 2.86
C VAL A 48 -8.50 12.53 3.10
N PRO A 49 -7.95 13.32 4.05
CA PRO A 49 -6.51 13.30 4.30
C PRO A 49 -6.00 11.95 4.81
N VAL A 50 -6.83 11.20 5.55
CA VAL A 50 -6.49 9.86 6.05
C VAL A 50 -6.48 8.85 4.90
N ASP A 51 -7.44 8.93 3.99
CA ASP A 51 -7.54 8.09 2.79
C ASP A 51 -6.37 8.36 1.82
N LEU A 52 -5.96 9.63 1.65
CA LEU A 52 -4.75 9.97 0.88
C LEU A 52 -3.48 9.40 1.53
N ALA A 53 -3.36 9.48 2.86
CA ALA A 53 -2.23 8.90 3.59
C ALA A 53 -2.19 7.36 3.46
N LEU A 54 -3.34 6.70 3.61
CA LEU A 54 -3.50 5.27 3.38
C LEU A 54 -3.17 4.88 1.94
N GLY A 55 -3.55 5.72 0.96
CA GLY A 55 -3.25 5.56 -0.45
C GLY A 55 -1.75 5.52 -0.77
N VAL A 56 -0.90 6.08 0.09
CA VAL A 56 0.57 6.01 0.00
C VAL A 56 1.13 4.92 0.90
N ALA A 57 0.68 4.88 2.16
CA ALA A 57 1.24 4.00 3.18
C ALA A 57 1.04 2.53 2.84
N ILE A 58 -0.13 2.15 2.31
CA ILE A 58 -0.43 0.75 1.96
C ILE A 58 0.48 0.28 0.81
N PRO A 59 0.57 0.94 -0.36
CA PRO A 59 1.47 0.49 -1.43
C PRO A 59 2.93 0.43 -1.00
N VAL A 60 3.43 1.42 -0.24
CA VAL A 60 4.82 1.45 0.23
C VAL A 60 5.10 0.30 1.20
N HIS A 61 4.22 0.09 2.19
CA HIS A 61 4.34 -1.01 3.13
C HIS A 61 4.33 -2.37 2.40
N ALA A 62 3.35 -2.58 1.52
CA ALA A 62 3.22 -3.82 0.75
C ALA A 62 4.43 -4.05 -0.17
N HIS A 63 4.96 -3.00 -0.82
CA HIS A 63 6.12 -3.11 -1.69
C HIS A 63 7.35 -3.65 -0.95
N ILE A 64 7.67 -3.09 0.22
CA ILE A 64 8.81 -3.52 1.02
C ILE A 64 8.55 -4.92 1.59
N GLY A 65 7.34 -5.18 2.10
CA GLY A 65 6.94 -6.48 2.62
C GLY A 65 7.10 -7.61 1.59
N ILE A 66 6.59 -7.42 0.37
CA ILE A 66 6.68 -8.43 -0.70
C ILE A 66 8.12 -8.58 -1.21
N ASN A 67 8.96 -7.55 -1.16
CA ASN A 67 10.39 -7.71 -1.47
C ASN A 67 11.10 -8.71 -0.54
N ASN A 68 10.72 -8.76 0.75
CA ASN A 68 11.22 -9.80 1.67
C ASN A 68 10.76 -11.19 1.21
N VAL A 69 9.47 -11.34 0.84
CA VAL A 69 8.92 -12.60 0.30
C VAL A 69 9.65 -13.02 -0.99
N ILE A 70 9.96 -12.08 -1.88
CA ILE A 70 10.72 -12.37 -3.12
C ILE A 70 12.10 -12.91 -2.77
N SER A 71 12.78 -12.32 -1.79
CA SER A 71 14.08 -12.80 -1.33
C SER A 71 14.04 -14.20 -0.73
N ASP A 72 12.98 -14.54 -0.01
CA ASP A 72 12.84 -15.86 0.62
C ASP A 72 12.52 -16.96 -0.40
N TYR A 73 11.66 -16.69 -1.39
CA TYR A 73 11.07 -17.76 -2.22
C TYR A 73 11.42 -17.71 -3.71
N VAL A 74 11.90 -16.58 -4.25
CA VAL A 74 12.23 -16.49 -5.68
C VAL A 74 13.70 -16.88 -5.90
N PRO A 75 13.99 -17.79 -6.86
CA PRO A 75 15.37 -18.15 -7.23
C PRO A 75 16.20 -16.92 -7.62
N GLN A 76 17.47 -16.89 -7.21
CA GLN A 76 18.33 -15.70 -7.34
C GLN A 76 18.38 -15.12 -8.76
N HIS A 77 18.38 -15.98 -9.80
CA HIS A 77 18.42 -15.55 -11.20
C HIS A 77 17.14 -14.87 -11.70
N LEU A 78 16.01 -15.00 -10.98
CA LEU A 78 14.72 -14.38 -11.32
C LEU A 78 14.35 -13.22 -10.40
N ARG A 79 15.09 -12.98 -9.31
CA ARG A 79 14.72 -11.98 -8.29
C ARG A 79 14.59 -10.57 -8.87
N THR A 80 15.52 -10.14 -9.70
CA THR A 80 15.46 -8.80 -10.30
C THR A 80 14.20 -8.62 -11.16
N LEU A 81 13.84 -9.63 -11.95
CA LEU A 81 12.62 -9.59 -12.76
C LEU A 81 11.38 -9.55 -11.87
N ALA A 82 11.31 -10.37 -10.83
CA ALA A 82 10.20 -10.37 -9.87
C ALA A 82 10.06 -9.02 -9.15
N ARG A 83 11.17 -8.42 -8.72
CA ARG A 83 11.19 -7.10 -8.06
C ARG A 83 10.74 -5.97 -8.98
N LEU A 84 11.16 -5.99 -10.25
CA LEU A 84 10.68 -5.03 -11.26
C LEU A 84 9.18 -5.20 -11.52
N GLY A 85 8.69 -6.44 -11.60
CA GLY A 85 7.27 -6.74 -11.68
C GLY A 85 6.51 -6.19 -10.46
N MET A 86 7.05 -6.39 -9.26
CA MET A 86 6.46 -5.88 -8.02
C MET A 86 6.45 -4.35 -7.98
N LEU A 87 7.49 -3.69 -8.49
CA LEU A 87 7.51 -2.23 -8.64
C LEU A 87 6.39 -1.76 -9.59
N GLY A 88 6.16 -2.46 -10.70
CA GLY A 88 5.04 -2.21 -11.59
C GLY A 88 3.68 -2.34 -10.90
N VAL A 89 3.47 -3.45 -10.17
CA VAL A 89 2.24 -3.68 -9.37
C VAL A 89 2.03 -2.55 -8.35
N THR A 90 3.10 -2.14 -7.68
CA THR A 90 3.07 -1.05 -6.69
C THR A 90 2.65 0.28 -7.34
N GLY A 91 3.19 0.59 -8.52
CA GLY A 91 2.82 1.78 -9.27
C GLY A 91 1.35 1.78 -9.69
N VAL A 92 0.84 0.66 -10.22
CA VAL A 92 -0.58 0.50 -10.57
C VAL A 92 -1.47 0.65 -9.34
N MET A 93 -1.10 0.03 -8.23
CA MET A 93 -1.84 0.12 -6.96
C MET A 93 -1.90 1.56 -6.44
N PHE A 94 -0.76 2.26 -6.44
CA PHE A 94 -0.68 3.66 -6.02
C PHE A 94 -1.56 4.57 -6.90
N LEU A 95 -1.47 4.44 -8.22
CA LEU A 95 -2.29 5.24 -9.14
C LEU A 95 -3.79 4.92 -9.00
N GLY A 96 -4.14 3.64 -8.80
CA GLY A 96 -5.51 3.21 -8.55
C GLY A 96 -6.08 3.82 -7.26
N PHE A 97 -5.33 3.77 -6.16
CA PHE A 97 -5.73 4.39 -4.90
C PHE A 97 -5.84 5.91 -4.99
N LEU A 98 -4.88 6.55 -5.67
CA LEU A 98 -4.93 7.99 -5.90
C LEU A 98 -6.19 8.38 -6.70
N ARG A 99 -6.51 7.63 -7.75
CA ARG A 99 -7.72 7.83 -8.56
C ARG A 99 -9.00 7.66 -7.74
N VAL A 100 -9.11 6.62 -6.92
CA VAL A 100 -10.27 6.38 -6.05
C VAL A 100 -10.43 7.50 -5.01
N ASN A 101 -9.33 8.04 -4.48
CA ASN A 101 -9.36 9.10 -3.48
C ASN A 101 -9.67 10.49 -4.05
N ILE A 102 -9.26 10.79 -5.29
CA ILE A 102 -9.50 12.09 -5.91
C ILE A 102 -10.87 12.15 -6.60
N GLU A 103 -11.28 11.05 -7.24
CA GLU A 103 -12.43 11.05 -8.16
C GLU A 103 -13.57 10.14 -7.72
N GLY A 104 -13.33 9.31 -6.71
CA GLY A 104 -14.35 8.47 -6.08
C GLY A 104 -14.69 8.95 -4.66
N GLU A 105 -15.33 8.06 -3.90
CA GLU A 105 -15.75 8.32 -2.52
C GLU A 105 -14.61 8.21 -1.49
N GLY A 106 -13.40 7.86 -1.92
CA GLY A 106 -12.29 7.48 -1.05
C GLY A 106 -12.22 5.98 -0.79
N ILE A 107 -11.00 5.48 -0.57
CA ILE A 107 -10.75 4.04 -0.37
C ILE A 107 -11.51 3.48 0.84
N THR A 108 -11.67 4.26 1.91
CA THR A 108 -12.32 3.75 3.12
C THR A 108 -13.82 3.64 2.95
N GLU A 109 -14.48 4.65 2.36
CA GLU A 109 -15.91 4.53 2.10
C GLU A 109 -16.20 3.44 1.07
N THR A 110 -15.36 3.32 0.03
CA THR A 110 -15.44 2.22 -0.94
C THR A 110 -15.38 0.84 -0.26
N ILE A 111 -14.53 0.65 0.75
CA ILE A 111 -14.49 -0.60 1.52
C ILE A 111 -15.75 -0.76 2.37
N LYS A 112 -16.22 0.31 3.02
CA LYS A 112 -17.43 0.25 3.87
C LYS A 112 -18.69 -0.06 3.05
N THR A 113 -18.81 0.41 1.81
CA THR A 113 -19.96 0.09 0.95
C THR A 113 -20.04 -1.40 0.61
N VAL A 114 -18.91 -2.10 0.48
CA VAL A 114 -18.87 -3.57 0.31
C VAL A 114 -19.51 -4.30 1.49
N TRP A 115 -19.47 -3.72 2.70
CA TRP A 115 -19.97 -4.33 3.94
C TRP A 115 -21.39 -3.88 4.30
N ARG A 116 -21.93 -2.86 3.65
CA ARG A 116 -23.30 -2.38 3.86
C ARG A 116 -24.25 -3.20 3.00
N GLU A 117 -25.49 -3.37 3.46
CA GLU A 117 -26.51 -3.96 2.60
C GLU A 117 -26.72 -3.11 1.34
N SER A 118 -26.90 -3.78 0.20
CA SER A 118 -27.23 -3.08 -1.04
C SER A 118 -28.51 -2.26 -0.83
N PRO A 119 -28.51 -0.97 -1.18
CA PRO A 119 -29.70 -0.14 -1.09
C PRO A 119 -30.86 -0.70 -1.93
N ASN A 120 -30.59 -1.55 -2.92
CA ASN A 120 -31.59 -2.18 -3.78
C ASN A 120 -32.25 -3.43 -3.17
N LYS A 121 -31.73 -3.97 -2.06
CA LYS A 121 -32.26 -5.19 -1.42
C LYS A 121 -33.69 -5.04 -0.87
N LYS A 122 -34.16 -3.81 -0.65
CA LYS A 122 -35.54 -3.54 -0.19
C LYS A 122 -36.56 -3.42 -1.34
N GLN A 123 -36.10 -3.47 -2.59
CA GLN A 123 -36.95 -3.31 -3.78
C GLN A 123 -37.27 -4.63 -4.49
N GLU A 124 -36.73 -5.76 -4.01
CA GLU A 124 -37.08 -7.14 -4.40
C GLU A 124 -37.85 -7.83 -3.27
#